data_AF-A0A2W6C0X3-F1
#
_entry.id   AF-A0A2W6C0X3-F1
#
_cell.length_a   1.000
_cell.length_b   1.000
_cell.length_c   1.000
_cell.angle_alpha   90.00
_cell.angle_beta   90.00
_cell.angle_gamma   90.00
#
_symmetry.space_group_name_H-M   'P 1'
#
loop_
_entity.id
_entity.type
_entity.pdbx_description
1 polymer ?
#
loop_
_entity_poly.entity_id
_entity_poly.type
_entity_poly.pdbx_seq_one_letter_code
_entity_poly.pdbx_strand_id
1 'polypeptide(L)'
;QKRKIIGREFIRVFETAARDLQAEADRHGEEIRFLVQGTLYPDVVESGGGSGTANIKSHHNVGGLPEDLKFELVEPLRALFKDEVRRVGLELGLPETIVHRQPFPGPGLAIRIIGEVTASRLETLRAADAIAREELTAAGMDRDIWQCPVVLLAEVRSVGVQGDGRTYGHPVVLRPVSSEDAMTADWSRVPYDVLARISGRITNEVPEINRVVLDVTSKPPGTIEWE
;
A
#
# COMPACT_ATOMS: atom_id res chain seq x y z
N GLN A 1 15.67 3.25 4.25
CA GLN A 1 16.10 4.37 3.36
C GLN A 1 15.02 4.73 2.34
N LYS A 2 14.47 3.76 1.59
CA LYS A 2 13.42 3.97 0.57
C LYS A 2 12.27 4.86 1.04
N ARG A 3 11.67 4.54 2.20
CA ARG A 3 10.56 5.32 2.80
C ARG A 3 10.88 6.82 2.94
N LYS A 4 12.09 7.16 3.40
CA LYS A 4 12.53 8.56 3.57
C LYS A 4 12.69 9.28 2.22
N ILE A 5 13.28 8.61 1.23
CA ILE A 5 13.46 9.18 -0.12
C ILE A 5 12.09 9.45 -0.74
N ILE A 6 11.19 8.46 -0.73
CA ILE A 6 9.85 8.59 -1.31
C ILE A 6 9.05 9.67 -0.61
N GLY A 7 9.06 9.71 0.73
CA GLY A 7 8.39 10.77 1.49
C GLY A 7 8.89 12.17 1.13
N ARG A 8 10.21 12.34 0.99
CA ARG A 8 10.80 13.61 0.59
C ARG A 8 10.42 14.01 -0.84
N GLU A 9 10.49 13.09 -1.80
CA GLU A 9 10.11 13.43 -3.18
C GLU A 9 8.60 13.71 -3.31
N PHE A 10 7.75 13.01 -2.55
CA PHE A 10 6.32 13.34 -2.47
C PHE A 10 6.09 14.78 -2.00
N ILE A 11 6.76 15.19 -0.92
CA ILE A 11 6.67 16.56 -0.38
C ILE A 11 7.09 17.57 -1.45
N ARG A 12 8.21 17.37 -2.14
CA ARG A 12 8.70 18.29 -3.19
C ARG A 12 7.74 18.44 -4.36
N VAL A 13 7.15 17.33 -4.81
CA VAL A 13 6.15 17.34 -5.87
C VAL A 13 4.89 18.06 -5.40
N PHE A 14 4.46 17.80 -4.16
CA PHE A 14 3.33 18.49 -3.56
C PHE A 14 3.57 20.00 -3.44
N GLU A 15 4.75 20.43 -2.97
CA GLU A 15 5.15 21.84 -2.90
C GLU A 15 5.08 22.53 -4.26
N THR A 16 5.58 21.86 -5.30
CA THR A 16 5.56 22.37 -6.68
C THR A 16 4.12 22.57 -7.13
N ALA A 17 3.28 21.55 -6.98
CA ALA A 17 1.87 21.62 -7.34
C ALA A 17 1.11 22.69 -6.53
N ALA A 18 1.39 22.84 -5.24
CA ALA A 18 0.79 23.85 -4.39
C ALA A 18 1.14 25.27 -4.83
N ARG A 19 2.40 25.52 -5.21
CA ARG A 19 2.84 26.82 -5.74
C ARG A 19 2.20 27.12 -7.09
N ASP A 20 2.11 26.15 -7.98
CA ASP A 20 1.49 26.32 -9.30
C ASP A 20 0.00 26.67 -9.16
N LEU A 21 -0.72 25.98 -8.28
CA LEU A 21 -2.11 26.26 -7.96
C LEU A 21 -2.30 27.62 -7.29
N GLN A 22 -1.43 28.00 -6.35
CA GLN A 22 -1.51 29.32 -5.73
C GLN A 22 -1.29 30.44 -6.75
N ALA A 23 -0.31 30.28 -7.65
CA ALA A 23 -0.07 31.24 -8.72
C ALA A 23 -1.26 31.35 -9.69
N GLU A 24 -2.03 30.28 -9.87
CA GLU A 24 -3.30 30.29 -10.60
C GLU A 24 -4.40 31.03 -9.85
N ALA A 25 -4.60 30.70 -8.58
CA ALA A 25 -5.56 31.38 -7.72
C ALA A 25 -5.29 32.90 -7.68
N ASP A 26 -4.04 33.32 -7.54
CA ASP A 26 -3.63 34.74 -7.53
C ASP A 26 -4.05 35.46 -8.81
N ARG A 27 -3.98 34.80 -9.98
CA ARG A 27 -4.43 35.39 -11.27
C ARG A 27 -5.94 35.60 -11.32
N HIS A 28 -6.69 34.80 -10.58
CA HIS A 28 -8.14 34.88 -10.47
C HIS A 28 -8.60 35.70 -9.25
N GLY A 29 -7.67 36.21 -8.43
CA GLY A 29 -7.98 36.93 -7.18
C GLY A 29 -8.53 36.01 -6.09
N GLU A 30 -8.18 34.73 -6.13
CA GLU A 30 -8.60 33.69 -5.20
C GLU A 30 -7.44 33.31 -4.24
N GLU A 31 -7.77 32.70 -3.11
CA GLU A 31 -6.78 32.27 -2.11
C GLU A 31 -6.99 30.79 -1.74
N ILE A 32 -5.92 30.00 -1.77
CA ILE A 32 -5.95 28.61 -1.32
C ILE A 32 -5.55 28.55 0.16
N ARG A 33 -6.55 28.61 1.04
CA ARG A 33 -6.33 28.67 2.49
C ARG A 33 -6.21 27.30 3.16
N PHE A 34 -6.89 26.28 2.66
CA PHE A 34 -7.08 25.02 3.39
C PHE A 34 -6.31 23.85 2.77
N LEU A 35 -5.72 23.02 3.65
CA LEU A 35 -5.23 21.69 3.31
C LEU A 35 -6.16 20.66 3.95
N VAL A 36 -6.81 19.83 3.14
CA VAL A 36 -7.72 18.79 3.62
C VAL A 36 -6.99 17.46 3.74
N GLN A 37 -7.04 16.81 4.91
CA GLN A 37 -6.46 15.49 5.14
C GLN A 37 -7.52 14.49 5.64
N GLY A 38 -7.41 13.24 5.18
CA GLY A 38 -8.29 12.14 5.57
C GLY A 38 -7.88 11.45 6.87
N THR A 39 -7.25 12.15 7.82
CA THR A 39 -6.76 11.60 9.09
C THR A 39 -7.90 10.97 9.89
N LEU A 40 -7.69 9.77 10.43
CA LEU A 40 -8.70 9.02 11.20
C LEU A 40 -8.44 9.07 12.70
N TYR A 41 -9.42 8.66 13.51
CA TYR A 41 -9.27 8.62 14.97
C TYR A 41 -8.10 7.75 15.46
N PRO A 42 -7.86 6.53 14.91
CA PRO A 42 -6.69 5.74 15.29
C PRO A 42 -5.35 6.46 15.04
N ASP A 43 -5.24 7.25 13.95
CA ASP A 43 -4.04 8.01 13.63
C ASP A 43 -3.76 9.09 14.69
N VAL A 44 -4.82 9.73 15.19
CA VAL A 44 -4.72 10.75 16.25
C VAL A 44 -4.25 10.12 17.55
N VAL A 45 -4.80 8.98 17.96
CA VAL A 45 -4.43 8.27 19.19
C VAL A 45 -2.97 7.81 19.14
N GLU A 46 -2.53 7.24 18.01
CA GLU A 46 -1.13 6.85 17.81
C GLU A 46 -0.16 8.04 17.87
N SER A 47 -0.58 9.20 17.39
CA SER A 47 0.23 10.43 17.40
C SER A 47 0.26 11.16 18.75
N GLY A 48 -0.78 10.99 19.58
CA GLY A 48 -0.92 11.66 20.88
C GLY A 48 -0.30 10.92 22.06
N GLY A 49 0.14 9.67 21.89
CA GLY A 49 0.64 8.82 22.97
C GLY A 49 2.18 8.77 23.08
N GLY A 50 2.74 9.50 24.05
CA GLY A 50 4.03 9.18 24.68
C GLY A 50 5.26 9.97 24.19
N SER A 51 6.10 10.39 25.13
CA SER A 51 7.33 11.20 24.98
C SER A 51 8.47 10.57 24.15
N GLY A 52 8.19 9.54 23.34
CA GLY A 52 9.19 8.83 22.52
C GLY A 52 8.77 8.57 21.07
N THR A 53 7.53 8.87 20.67
CA THR A 53 6.98 8.56 19.34
C THR A 53 7.03 9.73 18.35
N ALA A 54 7.42 10.92 18.80
CA ALA A 54 7.49 12.15 17.98
C ALA A 54 8.37 12.00 16.71
N ASN A 55 9.35 11.09 16.71
CA ASN A 55 10.25 10.90 15.57
C ASN A 55 9.75 9.92 14.51
N ILE A 56 8.63 9.21 14.73
CA ILE A 56 8.24 8.06 13.89
C ILE A 56 7.19 8.41 12.83
N LYS A 57 6.42 9.51 12.98
CA LYS A 57 5.42 9.92 11.98
C LYS A 57 5.34 11.45 11.75
N SER A 58 6.48 12.12 11.56
CA SER A 58 6.50 13.51 11.03
C SER A 58 5.91 13.65 9.60
N HIS A 59 5.48 12.54 8.98
CA HIS A 59 4.95 12.50 7.62
C HIS A 59 3.42 12.38 7.50
N HIS A 60 2.69 12.23 8.61
CA HIS A 60 1.22 12.13 8.54
C HIS A 60 0.51 13.47 8.78
N ASN A 61 1.08 14.33 9.63
CA ASN A 61 0.53 15.67 9.89
C ASN A 61 1.59 16.71 9.56
N VAL A 62 1.57 17.23 8.31
CA VAL A 62 2.14 18.52 7.89
C VAL A 62 3.66 18.76 8.12
N GLY A 63 4.36 17.92 8.89
CA GLY A 63 5.73 18.15 9.41
C GLY A 63 6.85 18.08 8.37
N GLY A 64 6.50 18.07 7.09
CA GLY A 64 7.42 18.19 5.98
C GLY A 64 7.11 19.32 5.02
N LEU A 65 6.00 20.05 5.20
CA LEU A 65 5.73 21.23 4.38
C LEU A 65 6.67 22.37 4.77
N PRO A 66 7.19 23.12 3.80
CA PRO A 66 8.09 24.24 4.07
C PRO A 66 7.32 25.33 4.81
N GLU A 67 8.04 26.08 5.66
CA GLU A 67 7.45 27.06 6.58
C GLU A 67 6.69 28.21 5.87
N ASP A 68 6.92 28.38 4.56
CA ASP A 68 6.27 29.39 3.73
C ASP A 68 4.90 28.95 3.17
N LEU A 69 4.56 27.65 3.22
CA LEU A 69 3.22 27.16 2.86
C LEU A 69 2.28 27.22 4.07
N LYS A 70 1.49 28.29 4.14
CA LYS A 70 0.56 28.58 5.24
C LYS A 70 -0.83 28.03 4.97
N PHE A 71 -1.00 26.72 5.07
CA PHE A 71 -2.33 26.10 5.02
C PHE A 71 -2.95 25.96 6.41
N GLU A 72 -4.24 26.22 6.50
CA GLU A 72 -5.06 25.78 7.63
C GLU A 72 -5.51 24.34 7.41
N LEU A 73 -5.21 23.47 8.37
CA LEU A 73 -5.49 22.04 8.25
C LEU A 73 -6.96 21.73 8.55
N VAL A 74 -7.61 20.96 7.67
CA VAL A 74 -8.99 20.48 7.83
C VAL A 74 -9.02 18.96 7.79
N GLU A 75 -9.41 18.32 8.89
CA GLU A 75 -9.41 16.85 9.06
C GLU A 75 -10.82 16.34 9.38
N PRO A 76 -11.72 16.22 8.40
CA PRO A 76 -13.13 15.94 8.66
C PRO A 76 -13.40 14.54 9.24
N LEU A 77 -12.46 13.60 9.07
CA LEU A 77 -12.60 12.21 9.49
C LEU A 77 -11.91 11.89 10.83
N ARG A 78 -11.32 12.89 11.50
CA ARG A 78 -10.46 12.71 12.68
C ARG A 78 -11.12 12.05 13.89
N ALA A 79 -12.44 12.01 13.92
CA ALA A 79 -13.24 11.44 15.02
C ALA A 79 -13.82 10.05 14.68
N LEU A 80 -13.51 9.50 13.50
CA LEU A 80 -14.12 8.28 12.98
C LEU A 80 -13.12 7.11 12.95
N PHE A 81 -13.64 5.92 13.21
CA PHE A 81 -12.98 4.64 12.93
C PHE A 81 -13.15 4.21 11.46
N LYS A 82 -12.39 3.20 11.05
CA LYS A 82 -12.32 2.79 9.63
C LYS A 82 -13.65 2.28 9.07
N ASP A 83 -14.41 1.55 9.88
CA ASP A 83 -15.74 1.06 9.56
C ASP A 83 -16.76 2.19 9.42
N GLU A 84 -16.68 3.21 10.28
CA GLU A 84 -17.52 4.42 10.19
C GLU A 84 -17.21 5.22 8.92
N VAL A 85 -15.93 5.40 8.58
CA VAL A 85 -15.51 6.06 7.34
C VAL A 85 -16.02 5.30 6.11
N ARG A 86 -16.03 3.96 6.15
CA ARG A 86 -16.59 3.15 5.06
C ARG A 86 -18.08 3.41 4.90
N ARG A 87 -18.84 3.45 6.00
CA ARG A 87 -20.27 3.80 5.97
C ARG A 87 -20.52 5.19 5.41
N VAL A 88 -19.76 6.20 5.86
CA VAL A 88 -19.82 7.56 5.30
C VAL A 88 -19.54 7.56 3.81
N GLY A 89 -18.52 6.82 3.35
CA GLY A 89 -18.21 6.71 1.92
C GLY A 89 -19.36 6.16 1.09
N LEU A 90 -20.05 5.13 1.58
CA LEU A 90 -21.21 4.54 0.90
C LEU A 90 -22.41 5.51 0.86
N GLU A 91 -22.70 6.21 1.97
CA GLU A 91 -23.76 7.23 2.02
C GLU A 91 -23.48 8.42 1.09
N LEU A 92 -22.20 8.75 0.86
CA LEU A 92 -21.77 9.77 -0.12
C LEU A 92 -21.79 9.24 -1.58
N GLY A 93 -22.17 7.99 -1.81
CA GLY A 93 -22.26 7.39 -3.14
C GLY A 93 -20.93 6.91 -3.73
N LEU A 94 -19.89 6.71 -2.92
CA LEU A 94 -18.65 6.12 -3.40
C LEU A 94 -18.87 4.65 -3.79
N PRO A 95 -18.26 4.18 -4.90
CA PRO A 95 -18.31 2.78 -5.29
C PRO A 95 -17.81 1.86 -4.17
N GLU A 96 -18.52 0.76 -3.95
CA GLU A 96 -18.19 -0.25 -2.94
C GLU A 96 -16.77 -0.80 -3.12
N THR A 97 -16.32 -0.94 -4.38
CA THR A 97 -14.96 -1.36 -4.75
C THR A 97 -13.88 -0.41 -4.27
N ILE A 98 -14.17 0.89 -4.15
CA ILE A 98 -13.24 1.89 -3.61
C ILE A 98 -13.27 1.86 -2.09
N VAL A 99 -14.47 1.83 -1.50
CA VAL A 99 -14.67 1.86 -0.04
C VAL A 99 -14.02 0.66 0.65
N HIS A 100 -14.12 -0.52 0.02
CA HIS A 100 -13.61 -1.78 0.58
C HIS A 100 -12.28 -2.22 -0.02
N ARG A 101 -11.63 -1.36 -0.82
CA ARG A 101 -10.28 -1.63 -1.31
C ARG A 101 -9.33 -1.89 -0.15
N GLN A 102 -8.48 -2.90 -0.31
CA GLN A 102 -7.40 -3.20 0.63
C GLN A 102 -6.53 -1.95 0.87
N PRO A 103 -5.99 -1.76 2.09
CA PRO A 103 -5.06 -0.68 2.35
C PRO A 103 -3.81 -0.84 1.48
N PHE A 104 -3.28 0.30 1.02
CA PHE A 104 -2.07 0.36 0.22
C PHE A 104 -1.08 1.34 0.87
N PRO A 105 0.16 0.93 1.13
CA PRO A 105 1.11 1.75 1.88
C PRO A 105 1.53 2.98 1.06
N GLY A 106 1.84 4.10 1.74
CA GLY A 106 2.31 5.33 1.07
C GLY A 106 3.53 5.13 0.15
N PRO A 107 4.58 4.41 0.57
CA PRO A 107 5.69 4.02 -0.31
C PRO A 107 5.33 3.03 -1.43
N GLY A 108 4.11 2.51 -1.44
CA GLY A 108 3.58 1.58 -2.44
C GLY A 108 4.42 0.33 -2.63
N LEU A 109 4.65 -0.03 -3.89
CA LEU A 109 5.38 -1.23 -4.27
C LEU A 109 6.88 -1.19 -3.89
N ALA A 110 7.42 -0.02 -3.55
CA ALA A 110 8.84 0.09 -3.23
C ALA A 110 9.26 -0.74 -2.00
N ILE A 111 8.34 -0.92 -1.04
CA ILE A 111 8.54 -1.76 0.16
C ILE A 111 8.09 -3.22 -0.06
N ARG A 112 7.58 -3.53 -1.26
CA ARG A 112 7.21 -4.88 -1.68
C ARG A 112 8.22 -5.47 -2.67
N ILE A 113 9.31 -4.76 -2.94
CA ILE A 113 10.47 -5.25 -3.69
C ILE A 113 11.62 -5.37 -2.70
N ILE A 114 12.01 -6.59 -2.36
CA ILE A 114 13.18 -6.82 -1.52
C ILE A 114 14.42 -6.64 -2.38
N GLY A 115 15.19 -5.58 -2.08
CA GLY A 115 16.31 -5.11 -2.89
C GLY A 115 16.01 -3.79 -3.62
N GLU A 116 16.81 -3.48 -4.63
CA GLU A 116 16.71 -2.24 -5.42
C GLU A 116 15.40 -2.15 -6.24
N VAL A 117 14.82 -0.96 -6.29
CA VAL A 117 13.60 -0.66 -7.05
C VAL A 117 13.97 -0.14 -8.43
N THR A 118 13.66 -0.93 -9.47
CA THR A 118 13.85 -0.54 -10.89
C THR A 118 12.51 -0.55 -11.63
N ALA A 119 12.43 0.12 -12.78
CA ALA A 119 11.23 0.13 -13.61
C ALA A 119 10.81 -1.30 -14.02
N SER A 120 11.75 -2.15 -14.44
CA SER A 120 11.46 -3.54 -14.82
C SER A 120 10.91 -4.36 -13.66
N ARG A 121 11.50 -4.25 -12.45
CA ARG A 121 11.02 -4.94 -11.26
C ARG A 121 9.63 -4.46 -10.83
N LEU A 122 9.34 -3.18 -11.01
CA LEU A 122 8.01 -2.63 -10.77
C LEU A 122 6.99 -3.20 -11.76
N GLU A 123 7.30 -3.32 -13.05
CA GLU A 123 6.40 -3.96 -14.01
C GLU A 123 6.16 -5.43 -13.68
N THR A 124 7.22 -6.19 -13.40
CA THR A 124 7.11 -7.60 -12.96
C THR A 124 6.21 -7.74 -11.73
N LEU A 125 6.41 -6.91 -10.70
CA LEU A 125 5.61 -6.97 -9.48
C LEU A 125 4.15 -6.53 -9.71
N ARG A 126 3.90 -5.49 -10.52
CA ARG A 126 2.54 -5.05 -10.86
C ARG A 126 1.74 -6.15 -11.55
N ALA A 127 2.36 -6.85 -12.48
CA ALA A 127 1.71 -7.97 -13.17
C ALA A 127 1.34 -9.10 -12.20
N ALA A 128 2.25 -9.47 -11.29
CA ALA A 128 1.99 -10.49 -10.27
C ALA A 128 0.91 -10.06 -9.26
N ASP A 129 0.93 -8.80 -8.80
CA ASP A 129 -0.08 -8.23 -7.89
C ASP A 129 -1.46 -8.18 -8.54
N ALA A 130 -1.54 -7.83 -9.83
CA ALA A 130 -2.79 -7.81 -10.59
C ALA A 130 -3.42 -9.21 -10.65
N ILE A 131 -2.64 -10.24 -11.01
CA ILE A 131 -3.12 -11.64 -11.06
C ILE A 131 -3.62 -12.09 -9.69
N ALA A 132 -2.84 -11.83 -8.62
CA ALA A 132 -3.25 -12.21 -7.28
C ALA A 132 -4.57 -11.56 -6.88
N ARG A 133 -4.75 -10.25 -7.13
CA ARG A 133 -6.02 -9.55 -6.85
C ARG A 133 -7.17 -10.09 -7.68
N GLU A 134 -6.99 -10.29 -8.98
CA GLU A 134 -8.02 -10.82 -9.87
C GLU A 134 -8.56 -12.18 -9.39
N GLU A 135 -7.66 -13.11 -9.06
CA GLU A 135 -8.06 -14.45 -8.62
C GLU A 135 -8.70 -14.45 -7.23
N LEU A 136 -8.23 -13.58 -6.31
CA LEU A 136 -8.85 -13.43 -4.99
C LEU A 136 -10.25 -12.81 -5.09
N THR A 137 -10.42 -11.80 -5.94
CA THR A 137 -11.74 -11.20 -6.24
C THR A 137 -12.65 -12.23 -6.90
N ALA A 138 -12.17 -12.98 -7.89
CA ALA A 138 -12.94 -14.03 -8.55
C ALA A 138 -13.37 -15.16 -7.59
N ALA A 139 -12.59 -15.40 -6.54
CA ALA A 139 -12.90 -16.32 -5.46
C ALA A 139 -13.81 -15.72 -4.36
N GLY A 140 -14.21 -14.45 -4.48
CA GLY A 140 -15.07 -13.77 -3.50
C GLY A 140 -14.40 -13.40 -2.18
N MET A 141 -13.06 -13.36 -2.14
CA MET A 141 -12.29 -13.22 -0.89
C MET A 141 -12.02 -11.77 -0.46
N ASP A 142 -12.48 -10.77 -1.22
CA ASP A 142 -12.20 -9.35 -0.97
C ASP A 142 -12.70 -8.85 0.40
N ARG A 143 -13.69 -9.54 0.98
CA ARG A 143 -14.25 -9.22 2.30
C ARG A 143 -13.54 -9.92 3.44
N ASP A 144 -12.95 -11.07 3.17
CA ASP A 144 -12.31 -11.92 4.19
C ASP A 144 -10.85 -11.53 4.40
N ILE A 145 -10.16 -11.16 3.31
CA ILE A 145 -8.76 -10.76 3.35
C ILE A 145 -8.67 -9.26 3.59
N TRP A 146 -8.08 -8.89 4.72
CA TRP A 146 -7.79 -7.49 5.04
C TRP A 146 -6.81 -6.88 4.04
N GLN A 147 -5.72 -7.61 3.75
CA GLN A 147 -4.70 -7.20 2.80
C GLN A 147 -3.97 -8.43 2.26
N CYS A 148 -3.57 -8.42 0.99
CA CYS A 148 -2.67 -9.43 0.42
C CYS A 148 -1.52 -8.77 -0.35
N PRO A 149 -0.44 -8.33 0.32
CA PRO A 149 0.77 -7.93 -0.38
C PRO A 149 1.30 -9.06 -1.26
N VAL A 150 1.68 -8.71 -2.48
CA VAL A 150 2.59 -9.53 -3.29
C VAL A 150 3.98 -8.92 -3.14
N VAL A 151 4.99 -9.73 -2.82
CA VAL A 151 6.36 -9.26 -2.57
C VAL A 151 7.31 -9.95 -3.54
N LEU A 152 8.13 -9.17 -4.25
CA LEU A 152 9.16 -9.66 -5.15
C LEU A 152 10.49 -9.82 -4.40
N LEU A 153 11.03 -11.04 -4.36
CA LEU A 153 12.37 -11.31 -3.84
C LEU A 153 13.42 -11.06 -4.93
N ALA A 154 13.66 -9.77 -5.23
CA ALA A 154 14.36 -9.33 -6.43
C ALA A 154 15.86 -9.63 -6.46
N GLU A 155 16.43 -10.00 -5.31
CA GLU A 155 17.83 -10.43 -5.16
C GLU A 155 17.98 -11.95 -5.04
N VAL A 156 16.86 -12.68 -5.00
CA VAL A 156 16.85 -14.14 -5.00
C VAL A 156 16.57 -14.64 -6.41
N ARG A 157 17.32 -15.64 -6.85
CA ARG A 157 17.05 -16.40 -8.07
C ARG A 157 16.82 -17.85 -7.70
N SER A 158 15.86 -18.49 -8.37
CA SER A 158 15.57 -19.91 -8.20
C SER A 158 15.57 -20.60 -9.55
N VAL A 159 15.86 -21.90 -9.59
CA VAL A 159 15.74 -22.69 -10.82
C VAL A 159 14.28 -23.08 -11.02
N GLY A 160 13.82 -22.95 -12.26
CA GLY A 160 12.53 -23.43 -12.74
C GLY A 160 12.68 -24.14 -14.08
N VAL A 161 11.56 -24.69 -14.56
CA VAL A 161 11.44 -25.27 -15.89
C VAL A 161 10.21 -24.66 -16.53
N GLN A 162 10.37 -24.03 -17.69
CA GLN A 162 9.28 -23.49 -18.50
C GLN A 162 9.53 -23.93 -19.94
N GLY A 163 8.56 -24.66 -20.52
CA GLY A 163 8.77 -25.39 -21.78
C GLY A 163 9.87 -26.45 -21.63
N ASP A 164 10.77 -26.53 -22.61
CA ASP A 164 11.88 -27.50 -22.64
C ASP A 164 13.18 -26.98 -22.00
N GLY A 165 13.16 -25.76 -21.45
CA GLY A 165 14.35 -25.05 -20.95
C GLY A 165 14.36 -24.83 -19.44
N ARG A 166 15.57 -24.73 -18.87
CA ARG A 166 15.77 -24.24 -17.49
C ARG A 166 15.63 -22.73 -17.45
N THR A 167 14.92 -22.21 -16.46
CA THR A 167 14.79 -20.78 -16.21
C THR A 167 15.33 -20.39 -14.85
N TYR A 168 15.81 -19.15 -14.75
CA TYR A 168 16.35 -18.57 -13.51
C TYR A 168 15.57 -17.30 -13.18
N GLY A 169 14.41 -17.48 -12.57
CA GLY A 169 13.48 -16.40 -12.18
C GLY A 169 13.57 -16.03 -10.70
N HIS A 170 12.89 -14.95 -10.37
CA HIS A 170 12.65 -14.47 -9.02
C HIS A 170 11.47 -15.20 -8.38
N PRO A 171 11.55 -15.57 -7.10
CA PRO A 171 10.38 -15.92 -6.31
C PRO A 171 9.53 -14.70 -5.99
N VAL A 172 8.21 -14.88 -5.94
CA VAL A 172 7.28 -13.94 -5.31
C VAL A 172 6.60 -14.57 -4.10
N VAL A 173 6.31 -13.74 -3.11
CA VAL A 173 5.59 -14.10 -1.88
C VAL A 173 4.18 -13.56 -1.97
N LEU A 174 3.19 -14.42 -1.71
CA LEU A 174 1.82 -14.03 -1.43
C LEU A 174 1.64 -13.89 0.09
N ARG A 175 1.10 -12.76 0.53
CA ARG A 175 0.96 -12.42 1.95
C ARG A 175 -0.49 -12.12 2.36
N PRO A 176 -1.44 -13.04 2.19
CA PRO A 176 -2.82 -12.79 2.58
C PRO A 176 -2.94 -12.74 4.10
N VAL A 177 -3.48 -11.65 4.66
CA VAL A 177 -3.68 -11.47 6.10
C VAL A 177 -5.10 -11.02 6.40
N SER A 178 -5.61 -11.48 7.54
CA SER A 178 -6.87 -11.06 8.15
C SER A 178 -6.53 -10.31 9.43
N SER A 179 -7.21 -9.19 9.66
CA SER A 179 -6.96 -8.31 10.81
C SER A 179 -8.17 -7.44 11.09
N GLU A 180 -8.38 -7.08 12.35
CA GLU A 180 -9.41 -6.11 12.77
C GLU A 180 -8.84 -4.68 12.82
N ASP A 181 -7.59 -4.52 13.25
CA ASP A 181 -6.98 -3.23 13.60
C ASP A 181 -5.57 -2.99 13.03
N ALA A 182 -5.06 -3.93 12.24
CA ALA A 182 -3.69 -4.02 11.74
C ALA A 182 -2.59 -4.08 12.82
N MET A 183 -2.91 -4.06 14.12
CA MET A 183 -1.95 -4.22 15.23
C MET A 183 -1.60 -5.69 15.41
N THR A 184 -2.60 -6.58 15.31
CA THR A 184 -2.41 -8.03 15.20
C THR A 184 -3.01 -8.53 13.91
N ALA A 185 -2.42 -9.55 13.31
CA ALA A 185 -2.94 -10.13 12.08
C ALA A 185 -2.60 -11.61 12.00
N ASP A 186 -3.54 -12.42 11.52
CA ASP A 186 -3.26 -13.81 11.18
C ASP A 186 -3.20 -13.97 9.65
N TRP A 187 -2.44 -14.95 9.18
CA TRP A 187 -2.40 -15.23 7.74
C TRP A 187 -3.72 -15.87 7.30
N SER A 188 -4.25 -15.47 6.15
CA SER A 188 -5.57 -15.95 5.70
C SER A 188 -5.42 -17.30 5.00
N ARG A 189 -6.29 -18.25 5.34
CA ARG A 189 -6.27 -19.61 4.77
C ARG A 189 -6.97 -19.61 3.42
N VAL A 190 -6.27 -19.10 2.42
CA VAL A 190 -6.75 -19.08 1.03
C VAL A 190 -6.94 -20.53 0.55
N PRO A 191 -8.08 -20.88 -0.07
CA PRO A 191 -8.31 -22.22 -0.61
C PRO A 191 -7.17 -22.65 -1.53
N TYR A 192 -6.73 -23.91 -1.41
CA TYR A 192 -5.57 -24.39 -2.15
C TYR A 192 -5.76 -24.36 -3.67
N ASP A 193 -6.99 -24.49 -4.16
CA ASP A 193 -7.32 -24.36 -5.58
C ASP A 193 -7.13 -22.91 -6.08
N VAL A 194 -7.48 -21.91 -5.26
CA VAL A 194 -7.25 -20.49 -5.56
C VAL A 194 -5.74 -20.21 -5.58
N LEU A 195 -5.00 -20.70 -4.59
CA LEU A 195 -3.53 -20.57 -4.56
C LEU A 195 -2.87 -21.24 -5.76
N ALA A 196 -3.36 -22.41 -6.17
CA ALA A 196 -2.85 -23.12 -7.35
C ALA A 196 -3.11 -22.32 -8.64
N ARG A 197 -4.28 -21.68 -8.79
CA ARG A 197 -4.59 -20.80 -9.92
C ARG A 197 -3.69 -19.57 -9.94
N ILE A 198 -3.55 -18.86 -8.81
CA ILE A 198 -2.65 -17.71 -8.68
C ILE A 198 -1.23 -18.11 -9.06
N SER A 199 -0.72 -19.21 -8.47
CA SER A 199 0.63 -19.69 -8.73
C SER A 199 0.82 -20.00 -10.21
N GLY A 200 -0.11 -20.75 -10.81
CA GLY A 200 -0.04 -21.15 -12.22
C GLY A 200 -0.05 -19.95 -13.15
N ARG A 201 -0.98 -19.01 -12.95
CA ARG A 201 -1.07 -17.77 -13.75
C ARG A 201 0.20 -16.92 -13.61
N ILE A 202 0.66 -16.65 -12.39
CA ILE A 202 1.88 -15.85 -12.17
C ILE A 202 3.08 -16.49 -12.89
N THR A 203 3.31 -17.80 -12.73
CA THR A 203 4.47 -18.45 -13.34
C THR A 203 4.35 -18.65 -14.85
N ASN A 204 3.16 -18.53 -15.45
CA ASN A 204 2.98 -18.70 -16.89
C ASN A 204 2.86 -17.36 -17.63
N GLU A 205 2.29 -16.34 -16.99
CA GLU A 205 1.96 -15.05 -17.61
C GLU A 205 3.00 -13.96 -17.31
N VAL A 206 3.75 -14.07 -16.20
CA VAL A 206 4.69 -13.02 -15.77
C VAL A 206 6.14 -13.44 -16.03
N PRO A 207 6.83 -12.81 -17.00
CA PRO A 207 8.25 -13.04 -17.23
C PRO A 207 9.07 -12.73 -15.97
N GLU A 208 10.24 -13.36 -15.86
CA GLU A 208 11.15 -13.27 -14.71
C GLU A 208 10.65 -13.92 -13.41
N ILE A 209 9.39 -14.39 -13.31
CA ILE A 209 8.91 -15.13 -12.13
C ILE A 209 8.80 -16.62 -12.45
N ASN A 210 9.37 -17.46 -11.60
CA ASN A 210 9.30 -18.92 -11.76
C ASN A 210 8.92 -19.68 -10.49
N ARG A 211 8.60 -18.94 -9.42
CA ARG A 211 8.24 -19.54 -8.14
C ARG A 211 7.32 -18.61 -7.36
N VAL A 212 6.29 -19.19 -6.76
CA VAL A 212 5.37 -18.51 -5.86
C VAL A 212 5.44 -19.20 -4.51
N VAL A 213 5.50 -18.43 -3.43
CA VAL A 213 5.48 -18.93 -2.06
C VAL A 213 4.40 -18.23 -1.26
N LEU A 214 3.86 -18.90 -0.25
CA LEU A 214 2.86 -18.35 0.67
C LEU A 214 3.52 -18.05 2.01
N ASP A 215 3.35 -16.84 2.52
CA ASP A 215 3.79 -16.48 3.86
C ASP A 215 2.71 -16.79 4.91
N VAL A 216 3.02 -17.79 5.74
CA VAL A 216 2.15 -18.35 6.79
C VAL A 216 2.49 -17.85 8.20
N THR A 217 3.18 -16.71 8.31
CA THR A 217 3.62 -16.15 9.60
C THR A 217 2.55 -15.22 10.18
N SER A 218 2.15 -15.32 11.45
CA SER A 218 1.24 -14.31 12.03
C SER A 218 1.99 -13.03 12.44
N LYS A 219 1.26 -11.94 12.68
CA LYS A 219 1.76 -10.72 13.35
C LYS A 219 1.23 -10.70 14.78
N PRO A 220 2.08 -10.83 15.81
CA PRO A 220 3.52 -11.16 15.79
C PRO A 220 3.79 -12.66 15.46
N PRO A 221 5.05 -13.07 15.11
CA PRO A 221 6.30 -12.29 15.15
C PRO A 221 6.60 -11.49 13.88
N GLY A 222 5.90 -11.77 12.77
CA GLY A 222 6.10 -11.04 11.51
C GLY A 222 5.40 -9.68 11.50
N THR A 223 5.53 -8.98 10.38
CA THR A 223 4.71 -7.82 10.02
C THR A 223 3.83 -8.15 8.80
N ILE A 224 2.92 -7.23 8.42
CA ILE A 224 2.09 -7.41 7.22
C ILE A 224 2.94 -7.20 5.95
N GLU A 225 3.66 -6.08 5.89
CA GLU A 225 4.65 -5.82 4.84
C GLU A 225 5.99 -6.48 5.21
N TRP A 226 6.88 -6.68 4.23
CA TRP A 226 8.18 -7.35 4.40
C TRP A 226 9.37 -6.37 4.60
N GLU A 227 9.17 -5.06 4.51
CA GLU A 227 10.19 -4.00 4.70
C GLU A 227 9.66 -2.79 5.51
#